data_AF-A0A661ADQ4-F1
#
_entry.id   AF-A0A661ADQ4-F1
#
_cell.length_a   1.000
_cell.length_b   1.000
_cell.length_c   1.000
_cell.angle_alpha   90.00
_cell.angle_beta   90.00
_cell.angle_gamma   90.00
#
_symmetry.space_group_name_H-M   'P 1'
#
loop_
_entity.id
_entity.type
_entity.pdbx_description
1 polymer ?
#
loop_
_entity_poly.entity_id
_entity_poly.type
_entity_poly.pdbx_seq_one_letter_code
_entity_poly.pdbx_strand_id
1 'polypeptide(L)'
;MAKEAEIAFSLAYEEELRGIRLSEEKLRGFLEWVIENSPSVDEFIEVGVRKTITAGIVWRIKKGLKRIVHRERNTGKGNIAALSYYMIENGAPLWEIPPVVALFLKEVKNHPLAERREVWNILYQLLPSRIEKPSGPTLFDFVEEKKEKKRKGRIILPGEEEKEEKKEGKIIMP
;
A
#
# COMPACT_ATOMS: atom_id res chain seq x y z
N MET A 1 -0.81 -7.97 12.95
CA MET A 1 -0.11 -7.54 11.72
C MET A 1 -0.73 -6.32 11.05
N ALA A 2 -2.02 -6.32 10.67
CA ALA A 2 -2.62 -5.15 10.01
C ALA A 2 -2.58 -3.86 10.85
N LYS A 3 -2.89 -3.97 12.15
CA LYS A 3 -2.96 -2.82 13.08
C LYS A 3 -1.60 -2.15 13.31
N GLU A 4 -0.53 -2.94 13.36
CA GLU A 4 0.84 -2.46 13.57
C GLU A 4 1.35 -1.73 12.32
N ALA A 5 1.02 -2.23 11.12
CA ALA A 5 1.29 -1.56 9.86
C ALA A 5 0.51 -0.25 9.71
N GLU A 6 -0.78 -0.22 10.10
CA GLU A 6 -1.59 1.01 10.13
C GLU A 6 -1.01 2.05 11.10
N ILE A 7 -0.58 1.65 12.30
CA ILE A 7 0.05 2.57 13.26
C ILE A 7 1.38 3.08 12.70
N ALA A 8 2.22 2.22 12.12
CA ALA A 8 3.46 2.63 11.47
C ALA A 8 3.22 3.61 10.31
N PHE A 9 2.17 3.40 9.52
CA PHE A 9 1.79 4.31 8.45
C PHE A 9 1.31 5.66 9.02
N SER A 10 0.54 5.64 10.11
CA SER A 10 0.08 6.86 10.79
C SER A 10 1.24 7.73 11.31
N LEU A 11 2.37 7.13 11.73
CA LEU A 11 3.54 7.87 12.21
C LEU A 11 4.08 8.87 11.17
N ALA A 12 4.02 8.56 9.87
CA ALA A 12 4.47 9.47 8.80
C ALA A 12 3.62 10.77 8.66
N TYR A 13 2.45 10.81 9.30
CA TYR A 13 1.51 11.92 9.33
C TYR A 13 1.43 12.65 10.68
N GLU A 14 2.08 12.12 11.74
CA GLU A 14 2.25 12.83 13.02
C GLU A 14 3.00 14.14 12.81
N GLU A 15 2.71 15.15 13.62
CA GLU A 15 3.25 16.51 13.49
C GLU A 15 4.77 16.55 13.27
N GLU A 16 5.51 15.73 14.01
CA GLU A 16 6.98 15.69 13.98
C GLU A 16 7.59 15.05 12.70
N LEU A 17 6.81 14.28 11.95
CA LEU A 17 7.27 13.58 10.73
C LEU A 17 6.53 14.06 9.46
N ARG A 18 5.34 14.66 9.60
CA ARG A 18 4.50 15.16 8.50
C ARG A 18 5.25 16.14 7.60
N GLY A 19 6.00 17.07 8.20
CA GLY A 19 6.75 18.11 7.50
C GLY A 19 8.09 17.67 6.90
N ILE A 20 8.51 16.41 7.08
CA ILE A 20 9.69 15.88 6.40
C ILE A 20 9.33 15.60 4.95
N ARG A 21 10.08 16.23 4.03
CA ARG A 21 9.97 16.08 2.58
C ARG A 21 11.21 15.41 1.99
N LEU A 22 11.02 14.70 0.89
CA LEU A 22 12.12 14.18 0.07
C LEU A 22 12.65 15.26 -0.89
N SER A 23 13.81 15.00 -1.49
CA SER A 23 14.27 15.80 -2.63
C SER A 23 13.42 15.47 -3.86
N GLU A 24 12.74 16.49 -4.40
CA GLU A 24 11.92 16.41 -5.61
C GLU A 24 12.69 15.80 -6.79
N GLU A 25 13.92 16.27 -7.04
CA GLU A 25 14.82 15.75 -8.07
C GLU A 25 15.11 14.25 -7.92
N LYS A 26 15.47 13.82 -6.70
CA LYS A 26 15.77 12.41 -6.40
C LYS A 26 14.54 11.52 -6.49
N LEU A 27 13.38 12.03 -6.06
CA LEU A 27 12.11 11.31 -6.11
C LEU A 27 11.66 11.16 -7.57
N ARG A 28 11.74 12.23 -8.37
CA ARG A 28 11.46 12.25 -9.80
C ARG A 28 12.32 11.24 -10.57
N GLY A 29 13.64 11.34 -10.46
CA GLY A 29 14.56 10.42 -11.16
C GLY A 29 14.43 8.97 -10.70
N PHE A 30 13.99 8.71 -9.46
CA PHE A 30 13.59 7.37 -9.03
C PHE A 30 12.29 6.91 -9.71
N LEU A 31 11.26 7.75 -9.78
CA LEU A 31 9.97 7.38 -10.37
C LEU A 31 10.02 7.25 -11.90
N GLU A 32 10.88 8.02 -12.57
CA GLU A 32 11.20 7.84 -13.99
C GLU A 32 11.85 6.46 -14.22
N TRP A 33 12.83 6.09 -13.40
CA TRP A 33 13.41 4.73 -13.41
C TRP A 33 12.36 3.63 -13.16
N VAL A 34 11.39 3.84 -12.25
CA VAL A 34 10.28 2.89 -12.02
C VAL A 34 9.42 2.70 -13.26
N ILE A 35 9.11 3.79 -13.99
CA ILE A 35 8.31 3.74 -15.23
C ILE A 35 9.06 2.96 -16.32
N GLU A 36 10.37 3.16 -16.44
CA GLU A 36 11.20 2.50 -17.45
C GLU A 36 11.44 1.01 -17.15
N ASN A 37 11.61 0.64 -15.88
CA ASN A 37 12.10 -0.69 -15.49
C ASN A 37 11.00 -1.60 -14.91
N SER A 38 9.84 -1.06 -14.50
CA SER A 38 8.74 -1.81 -13.88
C SER A 38 9.19 -2.78 -12.76
N PRO A 39 9.89 -2.28 -11.73
CA PRO A 39 10.52 -3.10 -10.69
C PRO A 39 9.51 -3.87 -9.83
N SER A 40 10.01 -4.85 -9.08
CA SER A 40 9.22 -5.54 -8.07
C SER A 40 8.84 -4.61 -6.90
N VAL A 41 7.84 -5.01 -6.09
CA VAL A 41 7.38 -4.23 -4.93
C VAL A 41 8.51 -4.02 -3.90
N ASP A 42 9.27 -5.07 -3.60
CA ASP A 42 10.37 -5.00 -2.63
C ASP A 42 11.53 -4.12 -3.14
N GLU A 43 11.89 -4.30 -4.41
CA GLU A 43 12.91 -3.49 -5.09
C GLU A 43 12.51 -2.00 -5.17
N PHE A 44 11.23 -1.70 -5.43
CA PHE A 44 10.70 -0.34 -5.41
C PHE A 44 10.90 0.32 -4.04
N ILE A 45 10.63 -0.40 -2.94
CA ILE A 45 10.86 0.14 -1.58
C ILE A 45 12.36 0.28 -1.32
N GLU A 46 13.17 -0.75 -1.56
CA GLU A 46 14.60 -0.73 -1.27
C GLU A 46 15.32 0.36 -2.07
N VAL A 47 15.19 0.35 -3.40
CA VAL A 47 15.86 1.30 -4.30
C VAL A 47 15.32 2.71 -4.07
N GLY A 48 14.01 2.87 -3.86
CA GLY A 48 13.37 4.14 -3.59
C GLY A 48 13.86 4.78 -2.29
N VAL A 49 13.88 4.03 -1.20
CA VAL A 49 14.42 4.47 0.09
C VAL A 49 15.91 4.79 -0.02
N ARG A 50 16.72 3.91 -0.61
CA ARG A 50 18.18 4.12 -0.79
C ARG A 50 18.50 5.37 -1.61
N LYS A 51 17.77 5.64 -2.71
CA LYS A 51 18.02 6.80 -3.58
C LYS A 51 17.54 8.12 -2.96
N THR A 52 16.41 8.11 -2.25
CA THR A 52 15.73 9.35 -1.80
C THR A 52 16.00 9.76 -0.35
N ILE A 53 16.23 8.81 0.57
CA ILE A 53 16.44 9.09 2.00
C ILE A 53 17.92 9.41 2.26
N THR A 54 18.22 10.67 2.57
CA THR A 54 19.57 11.13 2.91
C THR A 54 19.84 11.06 4.41
N ALA A 55 21.11 11.09 4.83
CA ALA A 55 21.49 11.14 6.25
C ALA A 55 20.83 12.32 7.02
N GLY A 56 20.63 13.47 6.36
CA GLY A 56 19.89 14.60 6.93
C GLY A 56 18.41 14.31 7.15
N ILE A 57 17.77 13.54 6.26
CA ILE A 57 16.40 13.06 6.44
C ILE A 57 16.35 12.03 7.58
N VAL A 58 17.27 11.07 7.64
CA VAL A 58 17.37 10.09 8.74
C VAL A 58 17.47 10.79 10.10
N TRP A 59 18.33 11.81 10.23
CA TRP A 59 18.45 12.60 11.46
C TRP A 59 17.13 13.29 11.86
N ARG A 60 16.38 13.83 10.89
CA ARG A 60 15.04 14.42 11.14
C ARG A 60 14.05 13.36 11.61
N ILE A 61 14.04 12.18 10.96
CA ILE A 61 13.19 11.04 11.36
C ILE A 61 13.52 10.60 12.78
N LYS A 62 14.79 10.39 13.13
CA LYS A 62 15.23 10.05 14.50
C LYS A 62 14.75 11.07 15.53
N LYS A 63 14.90 12.38 15.23
CA LYS A 63 14.42 13.45 16.12
C LYS A 63 12.89 13.44 16.28
N GLY A 64 12.15 13.18 15.21
CA GLY A 64 10.68 13.09 15.26
C GLY A 64 10.22 11.89 16.07
N LEU A 65 10.75 10.70 15.77
CA LEU A 65 10.46 9.47 16.53
C LEU A 65 10.77 9.65 18.03
N LYS A 66 11.91 10.26 18.40
CA LYS A 66 12.26 10.51 19.81
C LYS A 66 11.24 11.41 20.54
N ARG A 67 10.65 12.39 19.85
CA ARG A 67 9.58 13.25 20.40
C ARG A 67 8.28 12.47 20.56
N ILE A 68 7.90 11.70 19.55
CA ILE A 68 6.71 10.84 19.59
C ILE A 68 6.81 9.84 20.75
N VAL A 69 7.96 9.17 20.94
CA VAL A 69 8.21 8.26 22.08
C VAL A 69 8.01 8.94 23.45
N HIS A 70 8.35 10.22 23.55
CA HIS A 70 8.15 11.00 24.79
C HIS A 70 6.69 11.38 25.02
N ARG A 71 5.96 11.80 23.96
CA ARG A 71 4.53 12.16 24.00
C ARG A 71 3.62 10.94 24.23
N GLU A 72 3.87 9.87 23.49
CA GLU A 72 3.01 8.68 23.36
C GLU A 72 3.48 7.53 24.27
N ARG A 73 4.06 7.88 25.43
CA ARG A 73 4.69 6.90 26.32
C ARG A 73 3.66 5.86 26.78
N ASN A 74 4.04 4.59 26.67
CA ASN A 74 3.21 3.41 26.98
C ASN A 74 1.98 3.20 26.05
N THR A 75 1.86 3.92 24.93
CA THR A 75 0.86 3.61 23.88
C THR A 75 1.46 2.71 22.80
N GLY A 76 0.60 2.03 22.03
CA GLY A 76 1.06 1.24 20.87
C GLY A 76 1.81 2.07 19.82
N LYS A 77 1.45 3.35 19.68
CA LYS A 77 2.14 4.31 18.80
C LYS A 77 3.54 4.64 19.34
N GLY A 78 3.67 4.92 20.63
CA GLY A 78 4.97 5.14 21.28
C GLY A 78 5.88 3.91 21.20
N ASN A 79 5.34 2.71 21.36
CA ASN A 79 6.10 1.46 21.24
C ASN A 79 6.66 1.25 19.82
N ILE A 80 5.85 1.47 18.77
CA ILE A 80 6.33 1.35 17.38
C ILE A 80 7.33 2.46 17.04
N ALA A 81 7.13 3.68 17.55
CA ALA A 81 8.09 4.76 17.39
C ALA A 81 9.43 4.46 18.10
N ALA A 82 9.40 3.83 19.28
CA ALA A 82 10.59 3.42 20.04
C ALA A 82 11.36 2.30 19.34
N LEU A 83 10.65 1.27 18.87
CA LEU A 83 11.23 0.18 18.07
C LEU A 83 11.89 0.74 16.80
N SER A 84 11.19 1.60 16.06
CA SER A 84 11.71 2.21 14.84
C SER A 84 12.94 3.08 15.11
N TYR A 85 12.95 3.84 16.21
CA TYR A 85 14.11 4.61 16.65
C TYR A 85 15.30 3.68 16.93
N TYR A 86 15.08 2.60 17.68
CA TYR A 86 16.11 1.61 18.02
C TYR A 86 16.67 0.92 16.76
N MET A 87 15.83 0.53 15.80
CA MET A 87 16.26 -0.04 14.53
C MET A 87 17.22 0.91 13.77
N ILE A 88 16.90 2.21 13.69
CA ILE A 88 17.77 3.21 13.05
C ILE A 88 19.10 3.37 13.80
N GLU A 89 19.10 3.38 15.14
CA GLU A 89 20.34 3.50 15.93
C GLU A 89 21.28 2.29 15.76
N ASN A 90 20.73 1.09 15.57
CA ASN A 90 21.51 -0.14 15.40
C ASN A 90 21.87 -0.45 13.94
N GLY A 91 21.66 0.51 13.02
CA GLY A 91 22.04 0.38 11.62
C GLY A 91 21.17 -0.58 10.81
N ALA A 92 19.94 -0.86 11.26
CA ALA A 92 19.00 -1.66 10.48
C ALA A 92 18.73 -1.01 9.10
N PRO A 93 18.52 -1.82 8.04
CA PRO A 93 18.23 -1.30 6.71
C PRO A 93 17.01 -0.39 6.68
N LEU A 94 17.14 0.82 6.13
CA LEU A 94 16.10 1.85 6.21
C LEU A 94 14.77 1.45 5.55
N TRP A 95 14.81 0.56 4.54
CA TRP A 95 13.64 0.02 3.86
C TRP A 95 12.90 -1.07 4.66
N GLU A 96 13.49 -1.57 5.74
CA GLU A 96 12.84 -2.50 6.68
C GLU A 96 12.15 -1.76 7.84
N ILE A 97 12.33 -0.44 7.96
CA ILE A 97 11.87 0.37 9.09
C ILE A 97 10.52 1.01 8.74
N PRO A 98 9.38 0.53 9.30
CA PRO A 98 8.07 0.83 8.73
C PRO A 98 7.70 2.33 8.64
N PRO A 99 8.04 3.22 9.60
CA PRO A 99 7.79 4.65 9.45
C PRO A 99 8.64 5.35 8.39
N VAL A 100 9.81 4.80 8.03
CA VAL A 100 10.64 5.32 6.93
C VAL A 100 9.99 4.96 5.59
N VAL A 101 9.55 3.70 5.44
CA VAL A 101 8.79 3.25 4.26
C VAL A 101 7.49 4.05 4.12
N ALA A 102 6.73 4.24 5.20
CA ALA A 102 5.50 5.03 5.18
C ALA A 102 5.75 6.50 4.78
N LEU A 103 6.84 7.11 5.25
CA LEU A 103 7.24 8.46 4.87
C LEU A 103 7.61 8.54 3.38
N PHE A 104 8.36 7.55 2.87
CA PHE A 104 8.66 7.43 1.46
C PHE A 104 7.39 7.27 0.60
N LEU A 105 6.49 6.35 0.95
CA LEU A 105 5.23 6.12 0.25
C LEU A 105 4.29 7.33 0.29
N LYS A 106 4.22 8.06 1.42
CA LYS A 106 3.51 9.34 1.54
C LYS A 106 4.00 10.34 0.50
N GLU A 107 5.32 10.44 0.34
CA GLU A 107 5.95 11.42 -0.54
C GLU A 107 5.82 11.02 -2.01
N VAL A 108 6.00 9.73 -2.34
CA VAL A 108 5.68 9.21 -3.69
C VAL A 108 4.23 9.49 -4.05
N LYS A 109 3.25 9.16 -3.18
CA LYS A 109 1.82 9.35 -3.45
C LYS A 109 1.46 10.80 -3.81
N ASN A 110 2.20 11.78 -3.28
CA ASN A 110 1.97 13.20 -3.53
C ASN A 110 2.69 13.74 -4.79
N HIS A 111 3.53 12.94 -5.45
CA HIS A 111 4.31 13.37 -6.61
C HIS A 111 3.51 13.16 -7.92
N PRO A 112 3.58 14.07 -8.91
CA PRO A 112 2.78 13.97 -10.15
C PRO A 112 2.95 12.66 -10.93
N LEU A 113 4.15 12.05 -10.89
CA LEU A 113 4.39 10.75 -11.55
C LEU A 113 3.69 9.56 -10.85
N ALA A 114 3.05 9.73 -9.69
CA ALA A 114 2.27 8.67 -9.04
C ALA A 114 1.04 8.24 -9.84
N GLU A 115 0.50 9.11 -10.71
CA GLU A 115 -0.62 8.80 -11.60
C GLU A 115 -0.20 7.91 -12.79
N ARG A 116 1.11 7.77 -13.04
CA ARG A 116 1.62 6.87 -14.07
C ARG A 116 1.31 5.44 -13.68
N ARG A 117 0.73 4.68 -14.61
CA ARG A 117 0.18 3.34 -14.35
C ARG A 117 1.21 2.40 -13.72
N GLU A 118 2.46 2.49 -14.14
CA GLU A 118 3.59 1.70 -13.67
C GLU A 118 3.80 1.91 -12.16
N VAL A 119 3.85 3.18 -11.74
CA VAL A 119 4.00 3.60 -10.33
C VAL A 119 2.73 3.28 -9.54
N TRP A 120 1.54 3.59 -10.08
CA TRP A 120 0.27 3.37 -9.40
C TRP A 120 0.01 1.89 -9.09
N ASN A 121 0.34 0.98 -10.00
CA ASN A 121 0.19 -0.46 -9.77
C ASN A 121 1.00 -0.96 -8.57
N ILE A 122 2.17 -0.37 -8.29
CA ILE A 122 3.00 -0.70 -7.13
C ILE A 122 2.43 -0.03 -5.87
N LEU A 123 2.13 1.28 -5.94
CA LEU A 123 1.54 2.02 -4.81
C LEU A 123 0.25 1.39 -4.30
N TYR A 124 -0.63 0.93 -5.18
CA TYR A 124 -1.91 0.32 -4.81
C TYR A 124 -1.74 -0.97 -3.98
N GLN A 125 -0.64 -1.69 -4.14
CA GLN A 125 -0.33 -2.88 -3.34
C GLN A 125 0.22 -2.55 -1.95
N LEU A 126 0.78 -1.35 -1.77
CA LEU A 126 1.46 -0.90 -0.55
C LEU A 126 0.63 0.06 0.31
N LEU A 127 -0.36 0.73 -0.28
CA LEU A 127 -1.23 1.65 0.41
C LEU A 127 -2.35 0.89 1.16
N PRO A 128 -2.71 1.28 2.40
CA PRO A 128 -3.84 0.68 3.10
C PRO A 128 -5.13 0.78 2.26
N SER A 129 -5.96 -0.27 2.31
CA SER A 129 -7.03 -0.60 1.35
C SER A 129 -8.18 0.41 1.17
N ARG A 130 -8.08 1.60 1.77
CA ARG A 130 -9.09 2.67 1.78
C ARG A 130 -8.73 3.87 0.89
N ILE A 131 -7.76 3.73 0.00
CA ILE A 131 -7.38 4.78 -0.95
C ILE A 131 -7.94 4.42 -2.33
N GLU A 132 -8.98 5.14 -2.73
CA GLU A 132 -9.63 4.98 -4.04
C GLU A 132 -8.68 5.31 -5.20
N LYS A 133 -8.92 4.70 -6.37
CA LYS A 133 -8.17 5.00 -7.60
C LYS A 133 -8.34 6.48 -7.98
N PRO A 134 -7.31 7.17 -8.51
CA PRO A 134 -7.57 8.35 -9.32
C PRO A 134 -8.48 7.95 -10.49
N SER A 135 -9.41 8.83 -10.86
CA SER A 135 -10.52 8.55 -11.78
C SER A 135 -10.08 8.50 -13.25
N GLY A 136 -9.23 7.54 -13.60
CA GLY A 136 -8.82 7.20 -14.96
C GLY A 136 -9.04 5.71 -15.25
N PRO A 137 -9.44 5.33 -16.47
CA PRO A 137 -9.68 3.93 -16.81
C PRO A 137 -8.37 3.13 -16.75
N THR A 138 -8.36 2.10 -15.92
CA THR A 138 -7.24 1.17 -15.75
C THR A 138 -7.49 -0.13 -16.49
N LEU A 139 -6.42 -0.85 -16.85
CA LEU A 139 -6.54 -2.11 -17.59
C LEU A 139 -7.24 -3.22 -16.78
N PHE A 140 -7.39 -3.06 -15.46
CA PHE A 140 -8.23 -3.92 -14.63
C PHE A 140 -9.72 -3.79 -14.93
N ASP A 141 -10.19 -2.60 -15.31
CA ASP A 141 -11.61 -2.36 -15.61
C ASP A 141 -12.03 -3.14 -16.87
N PHE A 142 -11.11 -3.27 -17.85
CA PHE A 142 -11.26 -4.17 -19.02
C PHE A 142 -11.18 -5.68 -18.68
N VAL A 143 -10.53 -6.06 -17.58
CA VAL A 143 -10.40 -7.47 -17.15
C VAL A 143 -11.62 -7.90 -16.33
N GLU A 144 -12.18 -7.02 -15.50
CA GLU A 144 -13.45 -7.26 -14.82
C GLU A 144 -14.62 -7.30 -15.82
N GLU A 145 -14.67 -6.38 -16.80
CA GLU A 145 -15.70 -6.44 -17.85
C GLU A 145 -15.65 -7.77 -18.64
N LYS A 146 -14.46 -8.32 -18.89
CA LYS A 146 -14.28 -9.66 -19.48
C LYS A 146 -14.70 -10.81 -18.55
N LYS A 147 -14.55 -10.67 -17.22
CA LYS A 147 -15.03 -11.68 -16.25
C LYS A 147 -16.55 -11.63 -16.08
N GLU A 148 -17.16 -10.44 -16.11
CA GLU A 148 -18.61 -10.29 -16.00
C GLU A 148 -19.33 -10.82 -17.26
N LYS A 149 -18.80 -10.53 -18.46
CA LYS A 149 -19.32 -11.11 -19.71
C LYS A 149 -19.24 -12.64 -19.72
N LYS A 150 -18.25 -13.26 -19.07
CA LYS A 150 -18.19 -14.73 -18.88
C LYS A 150 -19.23 -15.30 -17.91
N ARG A 151 -19.78 -14.52 -16.98
CA ARG A 151 -20.83 -14.98 -16.05
C ARG A 151 -22.25 -14.90 -16.61
N LYS A 152 -22.48 -14.11 -17.66
CA LYS A 152 -23.80 -14.00 -18.35
C LYS A 152 -23.93 -14.86 -19.61
N GLY A 153 -22.89 -15.62 -19.97
CA GLY A 153 -22.86 -16.50 -21.14
C GLY A 153 -23.32 -17.93 -20.88
N ARG A 154 -24.53 -18.15 -20.32
CA ARG A 154 -25.15 -19.48 -20.30
C ARG A 154 -25.75 -19.76 -21.68
N ILE A 155 -24.92 -20.24 -22.60
CA ILE A 155 -25.36 -20.69 -23.92
C ILE A 155 -26.30 -21.89 -23.70
N ILE A 156 -27.57 -21.72 -24.07
CA ILE A 156 -28.51 -22.84 -24.17
C ILE A 156 -28.22 -23.51 -25.51
N LEU A 157 -27.57 -24.67 -25.47
CA LEU A 157 -27.47 -25.56 -26.62
C LEU A 157 -28.81 -26.34 -26.76
N PRO A 158 -29.30 -26.59 -27.98
CA PRO A 158 -30.58 -27.22 -28.17
C PRO A 158 -30.48 -28.75 -28.02
N GLY A 159 -31.34 -29.31 -27.15
CA GLY A 159 -31.59 -30.76 -27.07
C GLY A 159 -30.79 -31.51 -26.02
N GLU A 160 -31.24 -31.46 -24.76
CA GLU A 160 -31.02 -32.51 -23.75
C GLU A 160 -32.25 -32.56 -22.83
N GLU A 161 -32.75 -33.75 -22.53
CA GLU A 161 -34.05 -33.97 -21.91
C GLU A 161 -34.05 -33.67 -20.39
N GLU A 162 -35.11 -33.01 -19.90
CA GLU A 162 -35.32 -32.85 -18.45
C GLU A 162 -35.65 -34.20 -17.80
N LYS A 163 -34.77 -34.68 -16.93
CA LYS A 163 -35.11 -35.66 -15.89
C LYS A 163 -35.26 -34.94 -14.55
N GLU A 164 -36.50 -34.59 -14.22
CA GLU A 164 -36.84 -34.23 -12.84
C GLU A 164 -36.80 -35.46 -11.94
N GLU A 165 -35.83 -35.50 -11.01
CA GLU A 165 -35.93 -36.29 -9.79
C GLU A 165 -36.07 -35.36 -8.57
N LYS A 166 -37.28 -35.29 -8.00
CA LYS A 166 -37.49 -34.90 -6.60
C LYS A 166 -38.57 -35.77 -5.97
N LYS A 167 -38.16 -36.64 -5.05
CA LYS A 167 -39.05 -37.38 -4.15
C LYS A 167 -39.30 -36.58 -2.85
N GLU A 168 -40.55 -36.68 -2.35
CA GLU A 168 -40.98 -36.83 -0.93
C GLU A 168 -40.35 -35.91 0.14
N GLY A 169 -41.03 -35.16 1.03
CA GLY A 169 -42.45 -34.95 1.37
C GLY A 169 -42.58 -33.65 2.24
N LYS A 170 -43.45 -33.48 3.26
CA LYS A 170 -44.52 -34.30 3.84
C LYS A 170 -45.50 -33.42 4.69
N ILE A 171 -46.80 -33.58 4.43
CA ILE A 171 -48.06 -33.39 5.23
C ILE A 171 -47.86 -33.16 6.77
N ILE A 172 -48.57 -32.29 7.54
CA ILE A 172 -50.03 -32.25 7.87
C ILE A 172 -50.47 -30.88 8.48
N MET A 173 -51.71 -30.44 8.17
CA MET A 173 -52.50 -29.37 8.84
C MET A 173 -53.51 -29.95 9.86
N PRO A 174 -54.09 -29.13 10.75
CA PRO A 174 -55.52 -28.82 10.59
C PRO A 174 -55.79 -27.33 10.29
#